data_AF-A0A6P0NJ74-F1
#
_entry.id   AF-A0A6P0NJ74-F1
#
_cell.length_a   1.000
_cell.length_b   1.000
_cell.length_c   1.000
_cell.angle_alpha   90.00
_cell.angle_beta   90.00
_cell.angle_gamma   90.00
#
_symmetry.space_group_name_H-M   'P 1'
#
loop_
_entity.id
_entity.type
_entity.pdbx_description
1 polymer ?
#
loop_
_entity_poly.entity_id
_entity_poly.type
_entity_poly.pdbx_seq_one_letter_code
_entity_poly.pdbx_strand_id
1 'polypeptide(L)' 'MAHNLNLKVVAEGVETQVVAEGVETQSELDFIRKYDCDEIQGYFFSAPLPTSKFENLLKTNQLSKFPSI' A
#
# COMPACT_ATOMS: atom_id res chain seq x y z
N MET A 1 -5.57 19.61 -0.21
CA MET A 1 -6.83 18.84 -0.03
C MET A 1 -7.12 18.11 -1.33
N ALA A 2 -6.41 17.01 -1.57
CA ALA A 2 -6.71 16.03 -2.60
C ALA A 2 -6.42 14.67 -1.96
N HIS A 3 -7.19 14.34 -0.93
CA HIS A 3 -7.05 13.08 -0.21
C HIS A 3 -7.88 12.03 -0.95
N ASN A 4 -7.26 11.36 -1.92
CA ASN A 4 -7.84 10.21 -2.62
C ASN A 4 -7.44 8.90 -1.93
N LEU A 5 -7.50 8.87 -0.59
CA LEU A 5 -7.34 7.65 0.19
C LEU A 5 -8.64 6.84 0.10
N ASN A 6 -8.58 5.67 -0.52
CA ASN A 6 -9.71 4.75 -0.57
C ASN A 6 -9.44 3.58 0.37
N LEU A 7 -10.35 3.34 1.32
CA LEU A 7 -10.36 2.12 2.11
C LEU A 7 -11.20 1.08 1.38
N LYS A 8 -10.56 -0.03 0.99
CA LYS A 8 -11.23 -1.14 0.32
C LYS A 8 -11.28 -2.33 1.26
N VAL A 9 -12.47 -2.91 1.39
CA VAL A 9 -12.71 -4.15 2.12
C VAL A 9 -12.65 -5.32 1.14
N VAL A 10 -11.75 -6.27 1.37
CA VAL A 10 -11.67 -7.54 0.66
C VAL A 10 -12.12 -8.65 1.62
N ALA A 11 -13.22 -9.32 1.30
CA ALA A 11 -13.79 -10.38 2.13
C ALA A 11 -13.81 -11.70 1.36
N GLU A 12 -13.01 -12.66 1.80
CA GLU A 12 -13.11 -14.06 1.40
C GLU A 12 -13.29 -14.93 2.65
N GLY A 13 -14.40 -15.65 2.76
CA GLY A 13 -14.53 -16.79 3.69
C GLY A 13 -14.48 -16.51 5.20
N VAL A 14 -14.64 -15.26 5.65
CA VAL A 14 -14.69 -14.80 7.07
C VAL A 14 -13.32 -14.53 7.72
N GLU A 15 -12.55 -13.62 7.12
CA GLU A 15 -11.71 -12.62 7.81
C GLU A 15 -11.62 -11.42 6.85
N THR A 16 -11.94 -10.22 7.32
CA THR A 16 -12.12 -9.05 6.45
C THR A 16 -10.83 -8.26 6.40
N GLN A 17 -10.15 -8.23 5.25
CA GLN A 17 -8.94 -7.44 5.07
C GLN A 17 -9.27 -6.03 4.57
N VAL A 18 -8.63 -5.03 5.14
CA VAL A 18 -8.74 -3.62 4.74
C VAL A 18 -7.46 -3.18 4.04
N VAL A 19 -7.61 -2.69 2.81
CA VAL A 19 -6.53 -2.12 2.01
C VAL A 19 -6.73 -0.61 1.91
N ALA A 20 -5.71 0.18 2.26
CA ALA A 20 -5.71 1.61 2.00
C ALA A 20 -4.98 1.90 0.68
N GLU A 21 -5.73 2.31 -0.32
CA GLU A 21 -5.26 2.64 -1.65
C GLU A 21 -5.03 4.15 -1.81
N GLY A 22 -3.98 4.55 -2.52
CA GLY A 22 -3.69 5.94 -2.87
C GLY A 22 -2.76 6.67 -1.90
N VAL A 23 -1.92 5.97 -1.13
CA VAL A 23 -0.94 6.63 -0.23
C VAL A 23 0.22 7.23 -1.01
N GLU A 24 0.34 8.56 -1.02
CA GLU A 24 1.37 9.27 -1.79
C GLU A 24 2.39 9.97 -0.90
N THR A 25 2.03 10.27 0.35
CA THR A 25 2.85 11.05 1.28
C THR A 25 3.07 10.35 2.63
N GLN A 26 4.16 10.73 3.32
CA GLN A 26 4.43 10.25 4.69
C GLN A 26 3.30 10.60 5.66
N SER A 27 2.68 11.79 5.51
CA SER A 27 1.55 12.21 6.35
C SER A 27 0.31 11.34 6.17
N GLU A 28 0.06 10.83 4.96
CA GLU A 28 -1.06 9.90 4.69
C GLU A 28 -0.77 8.52 5.27
N LEU A 29 0.48 8.05 5.17
CA LEU A 29 0.93 6.82 5.82
C LEU A 29 0.76 6.90 7.34
N ASP A 30 1.23 7.99 7.96
CA ASP A 30 1.10 8.22 9.41
C ASP A 30 -0.35 8.36 9.87
N PHE A 31 -1.24 8.83 8.98
CA PHE A 31 -2.67 8.85 9.23
C PHE A 31 -3.27 7.44 9.20
N ILE A 32 -2.96 6.65 8.16
CA ILE A 32 -3.51 5.30 7.97
C ILE A 32 -3.02 4.31 9.00
N ARG A 33 -1.76 4.42 9.45
CA ARG A 33 -1.19 3.59 10.53
C ARG A 33 -1.96 3.62 11.84
N LYS A 34 -2.80 4.63 12.05
CA LYS A 34 -3.65 4.74 13.25
C LYS A 34 -4.92 3.89 13.15
N TYR A 35 -5.19 3.31 11.98
CA TYR A 35 -6.32 2.45 11.70
C TYR A 35 -5.80 1.03 11.46
N ASP A 36 -6.59 0.02 11.84
CA ASP A 36 -6.28 -1.40 11.61
C ASP A 36 -6.43 -1.73 10.12
N CYS A 37 -5.47 -1.27 9.32
CA CYS A 37 -5.35 -1.53 7.90
C CYS A 37 -4.35 -2.66 7.69
N ASP A 38 -4.73 -3.69 6.93
CA ASP A 38 -3.87 -4.87 6.70
C ASP A 38 -2.82 -4.59 5.62
N GLU A 39 -3.21 -3.85 4.57
CA GLU A 39 -2.35 -3.55 3.43
C GLU A 39 -2.44 -2.09 3.00
N ILE A 40 -1.36 -1.57 2.41
CA ILE A 40 -1.32 -0.23 1.84
C ILE A 40 -0.79 -0.30 0.41
N GLN A 41 -1.46 0.43 -0.49
CA GLN A 41 -1.03 0.64 -1.85
C GLN A 41 -0.92 2.13 -2.16
N GLY A 42 0.18 2.56 -2.79
CA GLY A 42 0.28 3.91 -3.29
C GLY A 42 1.67 4.30 -3.79
N TYR A 43 1.76 5.47 -4.41
CA TYR A 43 2.98 5.97 -5.04
C TYR A 43 4.10 6.25 -4.03
N PHE A 44 3.76 6.40 -2.74
CA PHE A 44 4.75 6.48 -1.67
C PHE A 44 5.70 5.26 -1.65
N PHE A 45 5.16 4.07 -1.94
CA PHE A 45 5.93 2.82 -2.01
C PHE A 45 6.42 2.55 -3.43
N SER A 46 5.51 2.61 -4.41
CA SER A 46 5.84 2.36 -5.81
C SER A 46 4.76 2.91 -6.74
N ALA A 47 5.18 3.53 -7.83
CA ALA A 47 4.29 3.74 -8.97
C ALA A 47 4.01 2.40 -9.68
N PRO A 48 2.91 2.28 -10.46
CA PRO A 48 2.68 1.12 -11.32
C PRO A 48 3.88 0.84 -12.21
N LEU A 49 4.28 -0.43 -12.26
CA LEU A 49 5.49 -0.86 -12.94
C LEU A 49 5.16 -1.68 -14.20
N PRO A 50 5.92 -1.52 -15.29
CA PRO A 50 5.96 -2.52 -16.36
C PRO A 50 6.42 -3.87 -15.82
N THR A 51 5.98 -4.97 -16.44
CA THR A 51 6.29 -6.35 -16.03
C THR A 51 7.77 -6.59 -15.75
N SER A 52 8.67 -6.13 -16.63
CA SER A 52 10.12 -6.33 -16.46
C SER A 52 10.68 -5.64 -15.21
N LYS A 53 10.14 -4.48 -14.81
CA LYS A 53 10.53 -3.81 -13.57
C LYS A 53 9.93 -4.49 -12.35
N PHE A 54 8.70 -4.97 -12.46
CA PHE A 54 8.05 -5.72 -11.38
C PHE A 54 8.78 -7.05 -11.09
N GLU A 55 9.19 -7.80 -12.11
CA GLU A 55 9.98 -9.02 -11.91
C GLU A 55 11.31 -8.74 -11.18
N ASN A 56 11.99 -7.65 -11.54
CA ASN A 56 13.21 -7.25 -10.87
C ASN A 56 12.95 -6.85 -9.41
N LEU A 57 11.85 -6.14 -9.14
CA LEU A 57 11.41 -5.78 -7.79
C LEU A 57 11.22 -7.04 -6.93
N LEU A 58 10.54 -8.06 -7.45
CA LEU A 58 10.32 -9.33 -6.76
C LEU A 58 11.63 -10.07 -6.45
N LYS A 59 12.57 -10.12 -7.39
CA LYS A 59 13.86 -10.83 -7.22
C LYS A 59 14.79 -10.15 -6.22
N THR A 60 14.73 -8.83 -6.14
CA THR A 60 15.68 -8.02 -5.34
C THR A 60 15.12 -7.58 -3.99
N ASN A 61 13.84 -7.83 -3.74
CA ASN A 61 13.11 -7.42 -2.54
C ASN A 61 13.30 -5.93 -2.18
N GLN A 62 13.41 -5.05 -3.18
CA GLN A 62 13.73 -3.62 -2.99
C GLN A 62 12.67 -2.84 -2.18
N LEU A 63 11.51 -3.43 -1.89
CA LEU A 63 10.48 -2.81 -1.04
C LEU A 63 10.82 -2.90 0.46
N SER A 64 11.80 -3.69 0.88
CA SER A 64 12.19 -3.82 2.30
C SER A 64 12.72 -2.53 2.93
N LYS A 65 13.01 -1.51 2.12
CA LYS A 65 13.43 -0.18 2.58
C LYS A 65 12.27 0.67 3.12
N PHE A 66 11.03 0.29 2.82
CA PHE A 66 9.87 1.03 3.28
C PHE A 66 9.46 0.54 4.67
N PRO A 67 9.00 1.46 5.53
CA PRO A 67 8.62 1.11 6.89
C PRO A 67 7.34 0.26 6.88
N SER A 68 7.27 -0.73 7.76
CA SER A 68 6.08 -1.57 7.96
C SER A 68 4.86 -0.73 8.34
N ILE A 69 3.68 -1.27 8.03
CA ILE A 69 2.41 -0.78 8.57
C ILE A 69 2.42 -0.93 10.09
#